data_AF-A0AAN2CH55-F1
#
_entry.id   AF-A0AAN2CH55-F1
#
_cell.length_a   1.000
_cell.length_b   1.000
_cell.length_c   1.000
_cell.angle_alpha   90.00
_cell.angle_beta   90.00
_cell.angle_gamma   90.00
#
_symmetry.space_group_name_H-M   'P 1'
#
loop_
_entity.id
_entity.type
_entity.pdbx_description
1 polymer ?
#
loop_
_entity_poly.entity_id
_entity_poly.type
_entity_poly.pdbx_seq_one_letter_code
_entity_poly.pdbx_strand_id
1 'polypeptide(L)'
;MAGSIIVVLSLLGFLVLLLKGRAVTKTSPVLMSLKALGIRPSEAEQRLCRQRVWVGNDTLMTPREQHFYRALLRHTSRKRWLLCPQVRVADIATLAPHIRPRSRTWWQLFRMASQWHCDVVIVDIRTFAIVGAIELDDASHLKKQRIRRDILLEEVLRQAGIPLLRDRDSEKLVRRVSEFLKYREAETDEISASGTALPTAHTERREDEK
;
A
#
# COMPACT_ATOMS: atom_id res chain seq x y z
N MET A 1 22.69 -62.82 29.58
CA MET A 1 23.18 -61.46 29.90
C MET A 1 23.18 -60.55 28.67
N ALA A 2 23.84 -60.90 27.55
CA ALA A 2 23.92 -60.04 26.36
C ALA A 2 22.59 -59.80 25.62
N GLY A 3 21.73 -60.82 25.49
CA GLY A 3 20.44 -60.68 24.78
C GLY A 3 19.46 -59.72 25.44
N SER A 4 19.44 -59.65 26.78
CA SER A 4 18.56 -58.75 27.55
C SER A 4 18.95 -57.28 27.38
N ILE A 5 20.24 -56.99 27.23
CA ILE A 5 20.75 -55.61 27.04
C ILE A 5 20.30 -55.06 25.69
N ILE A 6 20.33 -55.88 24.63
CA ILE A 6 19.92 -55.48 23.28
C ILE A 6 18.42 -55.13 23.23
N VAL A 7 17.58 -55.91 23.92
CA VAL A 7 16.12 -55.67 23.99
C VAL A 7 15.81 -54.39 24.78
N VAL A 8 16.54 -54.11 25.86
CA VAL A 8 16.35 -52.88 26.63
C VAL A 8 16.75 -51.64 25.82
N LEU A 9 17.86 -51.70 25.10
CA LEU A 9 18.32 -50.59 24.25
C LEU A 9 17.38 -50.33 23.07
N SER A 10 16.81 -51.37 22.46
CA SER A 10 15.84 -51.21 21.36
C SER A 10 14.51 -50.63 21.86
N LEU A 11 14.02 -51.05 23.02
CA LEU A 11 12.83 -50.49 23.67
C LEU A 11 13.05 -49.03 24.09
N LEU A 12 14.25 -48.69 24.60
CA LEU A 12 14.59 -47.33 24.97
C LEU A 12 14.69 -46.43 23.72
N GLY A 13 15.29 -46.93 22.64
CA GLY A 13 15.34 -46.24 21.35
C GLY A 13 13.96 -46.01 20.74
N PHE A 14 13.07 -47.02 20.83
CA PHE A 14 11.69 -46.91 20.38
C PHE A 14 10.87 -45.94 21.26
N LEU A 15 11.08 -45.94 22.57
CA LEU A 15 10.46 -44.98 23.49
C LEU A 15 10.91 -43.54 23.19
N VAL A 16 12.20 -43.32 22.89
CA VAL A 16 12.71 -42.02 22.45
C VAL A 16 12.10 -41.59 21.12
N LEU A 17 11.91 -42.52 20.16
CA LEU A 17 11.20 -42.25 18.91
C LEU A 17 9.72 -41.89 19.14
N LEU A 18 9.03 -42.59 20.05
CA LEU A 18 7.65 -42.28 20.44
C LEU A 18 7.53 -40.93 21.17
N LEU A 19 8.50 -40.58 22.02
CA LEU A 19 8.53 -39.30 22.73
C LEU A 19 8.87 -38.13 21.78
N LYS A 20 9.77 -38.33 20.80
CA LYS A 20 10.04 -37.34 19.74
C LYS A 20 8.86 -37.20 18.77
N GLY A 21 8.15 -38.30 18.46
CA GLY A 21 6.91 -38.29 17.65
C GLY A 21 5.72 -37.65 18.36
N ARG A 22 5.80 -37.49 19.70
CA ARG A 22 4.81 -36.80 20.55
C ARG A 22 5.10 -35.33 20.78
N ALA A 23 6.02 -34.71 20.03
CA ALA A 23 5.87 -33.30 19.71
C ALA A 23 4.65 -33.16 18.80
N VAL A 24 3.46 -33.36 19.38
CA VAL A 24 2.17 -32.98 18.83
C VAL A 24 2.40 -31.57 18.34
N THR A 25 2.47 -31.43 17.02
CA THR A 25 2.56 -30.11 16.39
C THR A 25 1.36 -29.37 16.92
N LYS A 26 1.56 -28.49 17.91
CA LYS A 26 0.48 -27.68 18.45
C LYS A 26 -0.05 -26.93 17.23
N THR A 27 -1.22 -27.33 16.75
CA THR A 27 -1.82 -26.75 15.57
C THR A 27 -2.00 -25.28 15.88
N SER A 28 -1.46 -24.40 15.03
CA SER A 28 -1.51 -22.95 15.24
C SER A 28 -2.95 -22.52 15.58
N PRO A 29 -3.15 -21.69 16.63
CA PRO A 29 -4.47 -21.16 16.98
C PRO A 29 -5.17 -20.52 15.79
N VAL A 30 -4.43 -19.83 14.92
CA VAL A 30 -4.96 -19.22 13.68
C VAL A 30 -5.52 -20.30 12.75
N LEU A 31 -4.78 -21.39 12.52
CA LEU A 31 -5.25 -22.50 11.67
C LEU A 31 -6.46 -23.21 12.28
N MET A 32 -6.54 -23.29 13.62
CA MET A 32 -7.69 -23.85 14.31
C MET A 32 -8.92 -22.96 14.14
N SER A 33 -8.78 -21.64 14.31
CA SER A 33 -9.87 -20.68 14.08
C SER A 33 -10.40 -20.73 12.65
N LEU A 34 -9.50 -20.80 11.65
CA LEU A 34 -9.90 -20.96 10.25
C LEU A 34 -10.69 -22.27 10.03
N LYS A 35 -10.18 -23.39 10.55
CA LYS A 35 -10.86 -24.70 10.46
C LYS A 35 -12.22 -24.72 11.17
N ALA A 36 -12.32 -24.09 12.34
CA ALA A 36 -13.57 -23.99 13.10
C ALA A 36 -14.66 -23.23 12.33
N LEU A 37 -14.25 -22.28 11.49
CA LEU A 37 -15.14 -21.56 10.56
C LEU A 37 -15.36 -22.29 9.22
N GLY A 38 -14.87 -23.53 9.08
CA GLY A 38 -14.95 -24.30 7.83
C GLY A 38 -14.02 -23.81 6.71
N ILE A 39 -13.12 -22.85 6.99
CA ILE A 39 -12.18 -22.31 6.03
C ILE A 39 -10.97 -23.25 5.96
N ARG A 40 -10.68 -23.77 4.76
CA ARG A 40 -9.50 -24.61 4.51
C ARG A 40 -8.26 -23.74 4.33
N PRO A 41 -7.27 -23.78 5.23
CA PRO A 41 -6.07 -22.95 5.09
C PRO A 41 -5.20 -23.39 3.91
N SER A 42 -4.82 -22.43 3.08
CA SER A 42 -3.86 -22.58 1.99
C SER A 42 -2.46 -22.96 2.48
N GLU A 43 -1.59 -23.40 1.57
CA GLU A 43 -0.19 -23.67 1.89
C GLU A 43 0.54 -22.43 2.43
N ALA A 44 0.24 -21.24 1.90
CA ALA A 44 0.83 -20.00 2.36
C ALA A 44 0.44 -19.68 3.81
N GLU A 45 -0.84 -19.85 4.18
CA GLU A 45 -1.32 -19.65 5.55
C GLU A 45 -0.74 -20.69 6.51
N GLN A 46 -0.58 -21.94 6.04
CA GLN A 46 0.11 -22.96 6.81
C GLN A 46 1.57 -22.60 7.06
N ARG A 47 2.29 -22.10 6.04
CA ARG A 47 3.68 -21.61 6.17
C ARG A 47 3.75 -20.43 7.15
N LEU A 48 2.84 -19.47 7.03
CA LEU A 48 2.71 -18.32 7.95
C LEU A 48 2.57 -18.76 9.41
N CYS A 49 1.80 -19.82 9.65
CA CYS A 49 1.52 -20.31 10.99
C CYS A 49 2.61 -21.22 11.58
N ARG A 50 3.57 -21.67 10.76
CA ARG A 50 4.65 -22.57 11.19
C ARG A 50 5.93 -21.81 11.56
N GLN A 51 6.14 -20.64 10.99
CA GLN A 51 7.38 -19.87 11.15
C GLN A 51 7.12 -18.38 10.98
N ARG A 52 7.98 -17.56 11.59
CA ARG A 52 7.98 -16.11 11.37
C ARG A 52 8.48 -15.81 9.95
N VAL A 53 7.54 -15.63 9.03
CA VAL A 53 7.81 -15.31 7.60
C VAL A 53 7.65 -13.83 7.27
N TRP A 54 7.15 -13.04 8.23
CA TRP A 54 7.06 -11.58 8.13
C TRP A 54 7.94 -10.93 9.19
N VAL A 55 8.63 -9.87 8.78
CA VAL A 55 9.39 -8.98 9.65
C VAL A 55 8.97 -7.55 9.36
N GLY A 56 8.95 -6.70 10.39
CA GLY A 56 8.68 -5.28 10.21
C GLY A 56 9.87 -4.60 9.55
N ASN A 57 9.61 -3.62 8.69
CA ASN A 57 10.65 -2.72 8.21
C ASN A 57 10.95 -1.67 9.30
N ASP A 58 12.23 -1.32 9.48
CA ASP A 58 12.63 -0.29 10.45
C ASP A 58 12.16 1.12 10.02
N THR A 59 12.10 1.36 8.70
CA THR A 59 11.70 2.66 8.13
C THR A 59 10.72 2.47 6.98
N LEU A 60 9.76 3.39 6.88
CA LEU A 60 8.79 3.44 5.78
C LEU A 60 9.39 4.00 4.48
N MET A 61 10.30 4.96 4.61
CA MET A 61 10.87 5.75 3.50
C MET A 61 12.39 5.67 3.50
N THR A 62 13.01 5.81 2.33
CA THR A 62 14.47 5.95 2.21
C THR A 62 14.97 7.21 2.92
N PRO A 63 16.25 7.29 3.34
CA PRO A 63 16.78 8.51 3.97
C PRO A 63 16.57 9.78 3.12
N ARG A 64 16.63 9.66 1.79
CA ARG A 64 16.38 10.74 0.86
C ARG A 64 14.92 11.19 0.86
N GLU A 65 13.98 10.25 0.74
CA GLU A 65 12.54 10.52 0.85
C GLU A 65 12.19 11.12 2.21
N GLN A 66 12.79 10.63 3.31
CA GLN A 66 12.58 11.20 4.63
C GLN A 66 13.06 12.66 4.73
N HIS A 67 14.22 12.98 4.16
CA HIS A 67 14.73 14.35 4.13
C HIS A 67 13.78 15.27 3.37
N PHE A 68 13.36 14.84 2.18
CA PHE A 68 12.41 15.57 1.34
C PHE A 68 11.05 15.74 2.01
N TYR A 69 10.50 14.68 2.60
CA TYR A 69 9.22 14.73 3.32
C TYR A 69 9.27 15.71 4.49
N ARG A 70 10.36 15.72 5.26
CA ARG A 70 10.57 16.72 6.33
C ARG A 70 10.62 18.14 5.77
N ALA A 71 11.16 18.35 4.56
CA ALA A 71 11.17 19.66 3.90
C ALA A 71 9.77 20.09 3.46
N LEU A 72 8.97 19.20 2.87
CA LEU A 72 7.56 19.46 2.53
C LEU A 72 6.76 19.84 3.78
N LEU A 73 6.96 19.10 4.88
CA LEU A 73 6.32 19.36 6.17
C LEU A 73 6.66 20.74 6.76
N ARG A 74 7.83 21.31 6.45
CA ARG A 74 8.18 22.67 6.92
C ARG A 74 7.49 23.77 6.12
N HIS A 75 7.24 23.54 4.83
CA HIS A 75 6.76 24.57 3.90
C HIS A 75 5.26 24.45 3.57
N THR A 76 4.62 23.35 3.98
CA THR A 76 3.19 23.14 3.77
C THR A 76 2.38 23.54 5.00
N SER A 77 1.37 24.39 4.80
CA SER A 77 0.40 24.74 5.85
C SER A 77 -0.40 23.53 6.29
N ARG A 78 -0.31 23.17 7.56
CA ARG A 78 -1.08 22.06 8.16
C ARG A 78 -2.51 22.45 8.54
N LYS A 79 -2.91 23.71 8.35
CA LYS A 79 -4.28 24.15 8.63
C LYS A 79 -5.29 23.56 7.65
N ARG A 80 -4.82 23.21 6.45
CA ARG A 80 -5.67 22.79 5.34
C ARG A 80 -5.17 21.56 4.60
N TRP A 81 -3.87 21.34 4.56
CA TRP A 81 -3.30 20.26 3.76
C TRP A 81 -2.73 19.15 4.66
N LEU A 82 -3.13 17.92 4.38
CA LEU A 82 -2.54 16.72 4.97
C LEU A 82 -1.64 16.05 3.93
N LEU A 83 -0.43 15.69 4.35
CA LEU A 83 0.55 14.98 3.54
C LEU A 83 0.55 13.50 3.92
N CYS A 84 0.27 12.62 2.96
CA CYS A 84 0.19 11.18 3.12
C CYS A 84 1.39 10.52 2.41
N PRO A 85 2.41 10.01 3.12
CA PRO A 85 3.58 9.41 2.48
C PRO A 85 3.30 7.98 1.99
N GLN A 86 4.00 7.55 0.93
CA GLN A 86 4.02 6.18 0.40
C GLN A 86 2.61 5.62 0.08
N VAL A 87 1.76 6.42 -0.56
CA VAL A 87 0.40 6.02 -0.91
C VAL A 87 0.40 5.21 -2.20
N ARG A 88 -0.27 4.06 -2.19
CA ARG A 88 -0.38 3.19 -3.36
C ARG A 88 -1.25 3.84 -4.43
N VAL A 89 -0.82 3.77 -5.68
CA VAL A 89 -1.55 4.37 -6.83
C VAL A 89 -2.97 3.79 -6.95
N ALA A 90 -3.13 2.49 -6.74
CA ALA A 90 -4.43 1.83 -6.79
C ALA A 90 -5.41 2.23 -5.66
N ASP A 91 -4.95 3.00 -4.66
CA ASP A 91 -5.81 3.50 -3.59
C ASP A 91 -6.33 4.92 -3.89
N ILE A 92 -5.75 5.61 -4.88
CA ILE A 92 -6.15 6.96 -5.31
C ILE A 92 -6.69 7.01 -6.74
N ALA A 93 -6.36 6.03 -7.57
CA ALA A 93 -6.81 5.93 -8.95
C ALA A 93 -7.43 4.55 -9.21
N THR A 94 -8.68 4.54 -9.68
CA THR A 94 -9.42 3.32 -10.01
C THR A 94 -9.76 3.27 -11.49
N LEU A 95 -9.99 2.07 -12.01
CA LEU A 95 -10.38 1.91 -13.42
C LEU A 95 -11.79 2.44 -13.65
N ALA A 96 -11.98 3.13 -14.77
CA ALA A 96 -13.23 3.78 -15.11
C ALA A 96 -14.42 2.79 -15.20
N PRO A 97 -15.66 3.23 -14.93
CA PRO A 97 -16.83 2.36 -14.84
C PRO A 97 -17.13 1.52 -16.09
N HIS A 98 -16.72 1.97 -17.27
CA HIS A 98 -16.90 1.24 -18.52
C HIS A 98 -16.00 -0.01 -18.63
N ILE A 99 -14.96 -0.13 -17.79
CA ILE A 99 -14.12 -1.32 -17.71
C ILE A 99 -14.74 -2.31 -16.73
N ARG A 100 -15.29 -3.41 -17.25
CA ARG A 100 -15.94 -4.45 -16.44
C ARG A 100 -15.02 -4.95 -15.31
N PRO A 101 -15.43 -4.85 -14.03
CA PRO A 101 -14.65 -5.32 -12.90
C PRO A 101 -14.27 -6.81 -13.01
N ARG A 102 -13.04 -7.15 -12.61
CA ARG A 102 -12.48 -8.51 -12.62
C ARG A 102 -12.40 -9.20 -14.00
N SER A 103 -12.67 -8.48 -15.09
CA SER A 103 -12.40 -8.97 -16.45
C SER A 103 -10.90 -9.14 -16.70
N ARG A 104 -10.53 -9.84 -17.78
CA ARG A 104 -9.13 -9.95 -18.22
C ARG A 104 -8.49 -8.57 -18.41
N THR A 105 -9.18 -7.66 -19.09
CA THR A 105 -8.73 -6.29 -19.33
C THR A 105 -8.55 -5.53 -18.02
N TRP A 106 -9.50 -5.66 -17.08
CA TRP A 106 -9.38 -5.05 -15.76
C TRP A 106 -8.13 -5.53 -15.03
N TRP A 107 -7.85 -6.84 -15.00
CA TRP A 107 -6.65 -7.38 -14.34
C TRP A 107 -5.35 -6.97 -15.03
N GLN A 108 -5.35 -6.85 -16.37
CA GLN A 108 -4.18 -6.36 -17.11
C GLN A 108 -3.85 -4.93 -16.71
N LEU A 109 -4.84 -4.03 -16.73
CA LEU A 109 -4.66 -2.63 -16.36
C LEU A 109 -4.36 -2.47 -14.87
N PHE A 110 -5.09 -3.16 -13.99
CA PHE A 110 -4.88 -3.07 -12.54
C PHE A 110 -3.45 -3.47 -12.15
N ARG A 111 -2.96 -4.61 -12.66
CA ARG A 111 -1.60 -5.10 -12.35
C ARG A 111 -0.49 -4.20 -12.85
N MET A 112 -0.75 -3.34 -13.84
CA MET A 112 0.25 -2.38 -14.30
C MET A 112 0.65 -1.44 -13.16
N ALA A 113 -0.32 -0.85 -12.45
CA ALA A 113 -0.07 0.21 -11.47
C ALA A 113 -0.29 -0.21 -10.00
N SER A 114 -0.90 -1.37 -9.72
CA SER A 114 -1.33 -1.72 -8.37
C SER A 114 -0.22 -1.91 -7.34
N GLN A 115 1.03 -2.01 -7.77
CA GLN A 115 2.20 -2.14 -6.89
C GLN A 115 3.02 -0.86 -6.80
N TRP A 116 2.61 0.19 -7.53
CA TRP A 116 3.29 1.48 -7.51
C TRP A 116 2.78 2.33 -6.35
N HIS A 117 3.67 3.16 -5.83
CA HIS A 117 3.39 4.12 -4.77
C HIS A 117 3.84 5.49 -5.27
N CYS A 118 3.07 6.51 -4.91
CA CYS A 118 3.52 7.89 -4.94
C CYS A 118 4.25 8.20 -3.64
N ASP A 119 5.36 8.94 -3.71
CA ASP A 119 6.12 9.33 -2.53
C ASP A 119 5.25 10.07 -1.50
N VAL A 120 4.44 11.02 -1.97
CA VAL A 120 3.47 11.76 -1.14
C VAL A 120 2.19 12.04 -1.92
N VAL A 121 1.04 11.91 -1.26
CA VAL A 121 -0.25 12.42 -1.75
C VAL A 121 -0.71 13.54 -0.82
N ILE A 122 -1.20 14.63 -1.40
CA ILE A 122 -1.76 15.76 -0.67
C ILE A 122 -3.28 15.62 -0.68
N VAL A 123 -3.89 15.75 0.51
CA VAL A 123 -5.35 15.80 0.65
C VAL A 123 -5.78 17.06 1.39
N ASP A 124 -6.96 17.57 1.07
CA ASP A 124 -7.61 18.61 1.88
C ASP A 124 -8.07 17.99 3.20
N ILE A 125 -7.63 18.53 4.33
CA ILE A 125 -7.91 17.97 5.66
C ILE A 125 -9.39 18.04 6.05
N ARG A 126 -10.18 18.90 5.40
CA ARG A 126 -11.60 19.08 5.71
C ARG A 126 -12.47 18.07 4.96
N THR A 127 -12.11 17.78 3.71
CA THR A 127 -12.93 16.92 2.82
C THR A 127 -12.29 15.57 2.50
N PHE A 128 -11.01 15.39 2.83
CA PHE A 128 -10.17 14.27 2.39
C PHE A 128 -10.09 14.10 0.87
N ALA A 129 -10.47 15.13 0.10
CA ALA A 129 -10.32 15.13 -1.35
C ALA A 129 -8.84 15.12 -1.72
N ILE A 130 -8.47 14.29 -2.70
CA ILE A 130 -7.13 14.25 -3.28
C ILE A 130 -6.88 15.55 -4.04
N VAL A 131 -5.81 16.26 -3.67
CA VAL A 131 -5.43 17.54 -4.28
C VAL A 131 -4.34 17.34 -5.33
N GLY A 132 -3.42 16.42 -5.07
CA GLY A 132 -2.34 16.07 -5.99
C GLY A 132 -1.39 15.02 -5.42
N ALA A 133 -0.53 14.48 -6.27
CA ALA A 133 0.55 13.57 -5.92
C ALA A 133 1.91 14.26 -6.14
N ILE A 134 2.92 13.82 -5.38
CA ILE A 134 4.29 14.32 -5.44
C ILE A 134 5.25 13.13 -5.60
N GLU A 135 6.23 13.25 -6.48
CA GLU A 135 7.32 12.27 -6.67
C GLU A 135 8.68 12.99 -6.70
N LEU A 136 9.67 12.48 -5.96
CA LEU A 136 11.05 12.97 -6.01
C LEU A 136 11.90 12.09 -6.93
N ASP A 137 12.30 12.62 -8.08
CA ASP A 137 13.03 11.85 -9.09
C ASP A 137 14.49 11.64 -8.71
N ASP A 138 15.02 10.43 -8.97
CA ASP A 138 16.44 10.11 -8.73
C ASP A 138 17.28 10.33 -9.99
N ALA A 139 18.54 10.77 -9.87
CA ALA A 139 19.43 10.88 -11.03
C ALA A 139 19.67 9.51 -11.72
N SER A 140 19.40 8.39 -11.04
CA SER A 140 19.65 7.02 -11.50
C SER A 140 18.60 6.42 -12.46
N HIS A 141 17.78 7.24 -13.15
CA HIS A 141 16.70 6.83 -14.07
C HIS A 141 17.13 6.17 -15.41
N LEU A 142 18.30 5.52 -15.52
CA LEU A 142 18.77 4.96 -16.81
C LEU A 142 18.21 3.58 -17.16
N LYS A 143 17.44 2.94 -16.26
CA LYS A 143 16.81 1.64 -16.55
C LYS A 143 15.52 1.84 -17.34
N LYS A 144 15.41 1.24 -18.53
CA LYS A 144 14.21 1.27 -19.40
C LYS A 144 12.90 0.96 -18.64
N GLN A 145 12.95 0.07 -17.65
CA GLN A 145 11.79 -0.26 -16.82
C GLN A 145 11.31 0.90 -15.94
N ARG A 146 12.24 1.71 -15.39
CA ARG A 146 11.89 2.90 -14.59
C ARG A 146 11.31 3.99 -15.47
N ILE A 147 11.92 4.27 -16.61
CA ILE A 147 11.39 5.20 -17.62
C ILE A 147 9.96 4.79 -18.02
N ARG A 148 9.73 3.50 -18.31
CA ARG A 148 8.39 2.98 -18.63
C ARG A 148 7.40 3.20 -17.48
N ARG A 149 7.77 2.89 -16.23
CA ARG A 149 6.92 3.15 -15.06
C ARG A 149 6.56 4.62 -15.00
N ASP A 150 7.55 5.50 -15.10
CA ASP A 150 7.39 6.94 -14.87
C ASP A 150 6.44 7.56 -15.91
N ILE A 151 6.58 7.19 -17.19
CA ILE A 151 5.68 7.60 -18.28
C ILE A 151 4.25 7.10 -18.03
N LEU A 152 4.10 5.83 -17.64
CA LEU A 152 2.78 5.24 -17.43
C LEU A 152 2.10 5.76 -16.16
N LEU A 153 2.86 6.06 -15.11
CA LEU A 153 2.34 6.66 -13.87
C LEU A 153 1.75 8.03 -14.17
N GLU A 154 2.46 8.86 -14.93
CA GLU A 154 1.98 10.17 -15.34
C GLU A 154 0.66 10.05 -16.12
N GLU A 155 0.57 9.11 -17.07
CA GLU A 155 -0.66 8.88 -17.82
C GLU A 155 -1.82 8.39 -16.94
N VAL A 156 -1.55 7.50 -15.97
CA VAL A 156 -2.56 7.02 -15.02
C VAL A 156 -3.11 8.18 -14.19
N LEU A 157 -2.25 9.01 -13.60
CA LEU A 157 -2.68 10.12 -12.76
C LEU A 157 -3.38 11.22 -13.58
N ARG A 158 -2.91 11.47 -14.81
CA ARG A 158 -3.57 12.39 -15.76
C ARG A 158 -4.99 11.93 -16.08
N GLN A 159 -5.20 10.65 -16.40
CA GLN A 159 -6.54 10.09 -16.64
C GLN A 159 -7.42 10.11 -15.39
N ALA A 160 -6.83 9.97 -14.19
CA ALA A 160 -7.53 10.07 -12.92
C ALA A 160 -7.86 11.52 -12.50
N GLY A 161 -7.38 12.52 -13.23
CA GLY A 161 -7.55 13.94 -12.87
C GLY A 161 -6.73 14.36 -11.64
N ILE A 162 -5.67 13.63 -11.31
CA ILE A 162 -4.80 13.90 -10.16
C ILE A 162 -3.54 14.60 -10.66
N PRO A 163 -3.29 15.88 -10.29
CA PRO A 163 -2.06 16.56 -10.66
C PRO A 163 -0.83 15.85 -10.07
N LEU A 164 0.20 15.65 -10.90
CA LEU A 164 1.49 15.11 -10.47
C LEU A 164 2.55 16.22 -10.44
N LEU A 165 3.09 16.49 -9.26
CA LEU A 165 4.20 17.41 -9.03
C LEU A 165 5.48 16.60 -8.86
N ARG A 166 6.37 16.65 -9.85
CA ARG A 166 7.65 15.95 -9.79
C ARG A 166 8.81 16.84 -10.24
N ASP A 167 9.97 16.59 -9.64
CA ASP A 167 11.25 17.19 -10.02
C ASP A 167 12.39 16.34 -9.43
N ARG A 168 13.59 16.49 -9.98
CA ARG A 168 14.80 15.88 -9.41
C ARG A 168 15.37 16.72 -8.28
N ASP A 169 15.19 18.04 -8.39
CA ASP A 169 15.62 19.01 -7.40
C ASP A 169 14.55 19.13 -6.30
N SER A 170 14.91 18.68 -5.10
CA SER A 170 14.01 18.68 -3.95
C SER A 170 13.59 20.10 -3.52
N GLU A 171 14.48 21.08 -3.60
CA GLU A 171 14.17 22.45 -3.16
C GLU A 171 13.22 23.12 -4.14
N LYS A 172 13.50 22.96 -5.44
CA LYS A 172 12.61 23.44 -6.50
C LYS A 172 11.24 22.78 -6.42
N LEU A 173 11.19 21.48 -6.13
CA LEU A 173 9.92 20.76 -5.97
C LEU A 173 9.12 21.26 -4.76
N VAL A 174 9.77 21.44 -3.60
CA VAL A 174 9.11 21.99 -2.39
C VAL A 174 8.52 23.37 -2.67
N ARG A 175 9.26 24.24 -3.40
CA ARG A 175 8.76 25.56 -3.78
C ARG A 175 7.51 25.45 -4.66
N ARG A 176 7.56 24.63 -5.72
CA ARG A 176 6.43 24.40 -6.64
C ARG A 176 5.21 23.85 -5.92
N VAL A 177 5.39 22.91 -5.00
CA VAL A 177 4.30 22.37 -4.17
C VAL A 177 3.67 23.48 -3.33
N SER A 178 4.50 24.32 -2.69
CA SER A 178 4.02 25.42 -1.85
C SER A 178 3.23 26.45 -2.67
N GLU A 179 3.69 26.80 -3.87
CA GLU A 179 2.99 27.70 -4.80
C GLU A 179 1.66 27.11 -5.27
N PHE A 180 1.67 25.83 -5.69
CA PHE A 180 0.48 25.10 -6.09
C PHE A 180 -0.60 25.09 -5.01
N LEU A 181 -0.22 24.85 -3.75
CA LEU A 181 -1.16 24.80 -2.64
C LEU A 181 -1.72 26.17 -2.26
N LYS A 182 -0.93 27.25 -2.36
CA LYS A 182 -1.43 28.61 -2.16
C LYS A 182 -2.51 28.97 -3.19
N TYR A 183 -2.29 28.60 -4.45
CA TYR A 183 -3.28 28.82 -5.51
C TYR A 183 -4.58 28.06 -5.23
N ARG A 184 -4.49 26.77 -4.84
CA ARG A 184 -5.66 25.95 -4.47
C ARG A 184 -6.41 26.48 -3.26
N GLU A 185 -5.68 27.05 -2.29
CA GLU A 185 -6.30 27.66 -1.11
C GLU A 185 -7.18 28.85 -1.51
N ALA A 186 -6.61 29.78 -2.29
CA ALA A 186 -7.31 30.97 -2.79
C ALA A 186 -8.54 30.63 -3.66
N GLU A 187 -8.40 29.71 -4.61
CA GLU A 187 -9.51 29.28 -5.49
C GLU A 187 -10.72 28.77 -4.68
N THR A 188 -10.48 28.01 -3.62
CA THR A 188 -11.59 27.47 -2.82
C THR A 188 -12.20 28.51 -1.88
N ASP A 189 -11.40 29.45 -1.39
CA ASP A 189 -11.89 30.53 -0.54
C ASP A 189 -12.76 31.50 -1.37
N GLU A 190 -12.41 31.75 -2.63
CA GLU A 190 -13.24 32.49 -3.60
C GLU A 190 -14.55 31.75 -3.93
N ILE A 191 -14.50 30.43 -4.14
CA ILE A 191 -15.70 29.60 -4.37
C ILE A 191 -16.62 29.63 -3.13
N SER A 192 -16.04 29.54 -1.93
CA SER A 192 -16.79 29.59 -0.67
C SER A 192 -17.39 30.97 -0.42
N ALA A 193 -16.69 32.05 -0.78
CA ALA A 193 -17.16 33.43 -0.67
C ALA A 193 -18.22 33.80 -1.72
N SER A 194 -18.17 33.20 -2.90
CA SER A 194 -19.15 33.45 -3.98
C SER A 194 -20.45 32.64 -3.85
N GLY A 195 -20.56 31.74 -2.88
CA GLY A 195 -21.79 30.98 -2.61
C GLY A 195 -22.16 29.94 -3.68
N THR A 196 -21.24 29.62 -4.60
CA THR A 196 -21.53 28.67 -5.69
C THR A 196 -21.23 27.25 -5.21
N ALA A 197 -22.25 26.50 -4.82
CA ALA A 197 -22.11 25.08 -4.51
C ALA A 197 -21.64 24.32 -5.75
N LEU A 198 -20.43 23.75 -5.72
CA LEU A 198 -20.03 22.75 -6.71
C LEU A 198 -20.94 21.52 -6.58
N PRO A 199 -21.32 20.87 -7.69
CA PRO A 199 -22.10 19.65 -7.63
C PRO A 199 -21.27 18.57 -6.95
N THR A 200 -21.67 18.20 -5.73
CA THR A 200 -21.20 16.99 -5.07
C THR A 200 -21.61 15.81 -5.94
N ALA A 201 -20.66 15.22 -6.67
CA ALA A 201 -20.82 13.91 -7.27
C ALA A 201 -20.79 12.83 -6.16
N HIS A 202 -21.75 12.88 -5.25
CA HIS A 202 -22.09 11.75 -4.39
C HIS A 202 -22.97 10.81 -5.21
N THR A 203 -22.34 9.80 -5.82
CA THR A 203 -23.09 8.60 -6.17
C THR A 203 -23.35 7.85 -4.86
N GLU A 204 -24.48 8.14 -4.25
CA GLU A 204 -25.10 7.24 -3.27
C GLU A 204 -25.28 5.88 -3.96
N ARG A 205 -24.47 4.91 -3.54
CA ARG A 205 -24.61 3.53 -3.96
C ARG A 205 -25.77 2.96 -3.15
N ARG A 206 -26.94 2.79 -3.79
CA ARG A 206 -28.02 1.95 -3.27
C ARG A 206 -27.46 0.55 -3.03
N GLU A 207 -27.57 0.09 -1.80
CA GLU A 207 -27.51 -1.32 -1.46
C GLU A 207 -28.79 -1.96 -1.98
N ASP A 208 -28.70 -2.68 -3.10
CA ASP A 208 -29.76 -3.61 -3.50
C ASP A 208 -29.38 -5.00 -2.99
N GLU A 209 -30.25 -5.54 -2.14
CA GLU A 209 -30.29 -6.89 -1.62
C GLU A 209 -30.16 -7.96 -2.72
N LYS A 210 -29.26 -8.92 -2.51
CA LYS A 210 -29.47 -10.36 -2.74
C LYS A 210 -28.34 -11.22 -2.18
#